data_AF-A0AAI9Y490-F1
#
_entry.id   AF-A0AAI9Y490-F1
#
_cell.length_a   1.000
_cell.length_b   1.000
_cell.length_c   1.000
_cell.angle_alpha   90.00
_cell.angle_beta   90.00
_cell.angle_gamma   90.00
#
_symmetry.space_group_name_H-M   'P 1'
#
loop_
_entity.id
_entity.type
_entity.pdbx_description
1 polymer ?
#
loop_
_entity_poly.entity_id
_entity_poly.type
_entity_poly.pdbx_seq_one_letter_code
_entity_poly.pdbx_strand_id
1 'polypeptide(L)'
;MAETFGQHLAGVEACDSGMADAGKWKRKRPHRTSAMEHSGQYDDQSNKKRPSHTLNSAMFLVILALGKLCLHRAKNSNTHQPPGIEYISLAFHILTPIRGGWSLQYSQTSILAAIYYGQLGRFIDSQLHVLDAERALQVHTRCSLDRLVNNVEPIGNTQDNSVLLAFWTCFQLERDVIEVANLPLSTFVYRYKDAMPWPNVALLAEHFPPSVAHHFLGHLHLQKRLSDVYSGTTLSPVDFRCRMFWEEDENRKILLDTNLKFEVEDPPPNDLMEARLRAKFLSVQAAMFRPLIKTVLSDKTQLDQAAGAELTVTLQRGISFIIKGIEAFHGLSDENLLGNIFAIAHRQALDLMTLAAIYRSSSLGNLIDGRKLRCLFKRTVGLLEFHSQPGSAMMGDKTVLLDVYQALFPISDKESPESLSIV
;
A
#
# COMPACT_ATOMS: atom_id res chain seq x y z
N MET A 1 2.97 -37.58 -3.86
CA MET A 1 1.87 -37.07 -4.71
C MET A 1 2.19 -35.66 -5.18
N ALA A 2 3.20 -35.57 -6.04
CA ALA A 2 3.65 -34.39 -6.76
C ALA A 2 4.47 -34.91 -7.93
N GLU A 3 3.81 -35.58 -8.88
CA GLU A 3 4.41 -36.13 -10.10
C GLU A 3 3.26 -36.64 -10.98
N THR A 4 2.74 -35.79 -11.87
CA THR A 4 1.98 -36.15 -13.10
C THR A 4 1.35 -34.90 -13.72
N PHE A 5 2.17 -34.00 -14.28
CA PHE A 5 1.69 -33.02 -15.29
C PHE A 5 2.89 -32.50 -16.13
N GLY A 6 3.77 -33.42 -16.52
CA GLY A 6 5.03 -33.12 -17.22
C GLY A 6 5.35 -34.08 -18.37
N GLN A 7 4.32 -34.63 -19.03
CA GLN A 7 4.50 -35.53 -20.17
C GLN A 7 3.42 -35.29 -21.24
N HIS A 8 3.50 -34.18 -21.98
CA HIS A 8 2.85 -34.12 -23.31
C HIS A 8 3.44 -33.12 -24.31
N LEU A 9 4.72 -32.74 -24.18
CA LEU A 9 5.41 -31.90 -25.18
C LEU A 9 6.88 -32.32 -25.40
N ALA A 10 7.15 -33.61 -25.44
CA ALA A 10 8.46 -34.13 -25.86
C ALA A 10 8.24 -35.30 -26.81
N GLY A 11 8.22 -35.00 -28.10
CA GLY A 11 8.12 -36.00 -29.15
C GLY A 11 8.34 -35.35 -30.50
N VAL A 12 9.42 -35.78 -31.15
CA VAL A 12 9.82 -35.53 -32.54
C VAL A 12 10.83 -34.40 -32.73
N GLU A 13 12.11 -34.71 -32.48
CA GLU A 13 13.22 -34.18 -33.27
C GLU A 13 13.61 -35.18 -34.37
N ALA A 14 13.84 -34.62 -35.56
CA ALA A 14 14.76 -34.98 -36.64
C ALA A 14 14.84 -36.44 -37.15
N CYS A 15 14.39 -36.63 -38.39
CA CYS A 15 15.06 -37.52 -39.34
C CYS A 15 15.22 -36.80 -40.68
N ASP A 16 16.47 -36.73 -41.12
CA ASP A 16 16.98 -36.09 -42.32
C ASP A 16 17.08 -37.15 -43.43
N SER A 17 16.51 -36.91 -44.62
CA SER A 17 16.91 -37.57 -45.87
C SER A 17 16.24 -36.96 -47.11
N GLY A 18 17.05 -36.65 -48.13
CA GLY A 18 16.69 -36.80 -49.55
C GLY A 18 16.21 -35.56 -50.33
N MET A 19 17.13 -34.94 -51.08
CA MET A 19 16.87 -33.95 -52.15
C MET A 19 16.02 -34.51 -53.31
N ALA A 20 15.09 -33.71 -53.86
CA ALA A 20 15.05 -33.32 -55.29
C ALA A 20 13.84 -32.42 -55.67
N ASP A 21 14.16 -31.37 -56.44
CA ASP A 21 13.42 -30.64 -57.48
C ASP A 21 12.15 -29.77 -57.23
N ALA A 22 12.41 -28.46 -57.28
CA ALA A 22 11.88 -27.47 -58.23
C ALA A 22 10.36 -27.35 -58.46
N GLY A 23 9.77 -26.27 -57.92
CA GLY A 23 8.50 -25.71 -58.40
C GLY A 23 8.26 -24.28 -57.89
N LYS A 24 8.50 -23.28 -58.75
CA LYS A 24 8.21 -21.85 -58.50
C LYS A 24 6.71 -21.63 -58.25
N TRP A 25 6.33 -21.13 -57.06
CA TRP A 25 4.99 -20.59 -56.83
C TRP A 25 5.04 -19.13 -56.37
N LYS A 26 4.51 -18.26 -57.23
CA LYS A 26 4.46 -16.79 -57.11
C LYS A 26 3.62 -16.36 -55.89
N ARG A 27 4.15 -15.45 -55.07
CA ARG A 27 3.38 -14.73 -54.03
C ARG A 27 2.32 -13.83 -54.69
N LYS A 28 1.03 -14.15 -54.50
CA LYS A 28 -0.09 -13.22 -54.72
C LYS A 28 -0.42 -12.51 -53.41
N ARG A 29 -0.41 -11.18 -53.41
CA ARG A 29 -0.93 -10.33 -52.32
C ARG A 29 -2.46 -10.47 -52.28
N PRO A 30 -3.12 -10.63 -51.11
CA PRO A 30 -4.56 -10.53 -51.07
C PRO A 30 -5.00 -9.05 -51.11
N HIS A 31 -6.04 -8.82 -51.90
CA HIS A 31 -6.68 -7.54 -52.13
C HIS A 31 -7.43 -7.03 -50.89
N ARG A 32 -7.40 -5.70 -50.76
CA ARG A 32 -8.19 -4.83 -49.89
C ARG A 32 -9.69 -5.10 -50.11
N THR A 33 -10.41 -5.62 -49.11
CA THR A 33 -11.87 -5.70 -49.14
C THR A 33 -12.49 -4.56 -48.34
N SER A 34 -13.55 -4.02 -48.94
CA SER A 34 -14.32 -2.83 -48.59
C SER A 34 -14.91 -2.86 -47.19
N ALA A 35 -14.97 -1.66 -46.60
CA ALA A 35 -15.80 -1.33 -45.45
C ALA A 35 -17.27 -1.70 -45.71
N MET A 36 -17.93 -2.21 -44.67
CA MET A 36 -19.37 -2.41 -44.61
C MET A 36 -19.83 -1.76 -43.31
N GLU A 37 -20.25 -0.49 -43.44
CA GLU A 37 -20.91 0.28 -42.39
C GLU A 37 -22.31 -0.31 -42.18
N HIS A 38 -22.58 -0.83 -40.98
CA HIS A 38 -23.94 -1.11 -40.55
C HIS A 38 -24.50 0.14 -39.86
N SER A 39 -25.25 0.93 -40.62
CA SER A 39 -26.12 1.98 -40.11
C SER A 39 -27.41 1.38 -39.56
N GLY A 40 -27.47 1.19 -38.24
CA GLY A 40 -28.73 0.98 -37.52
C GLY A 40 -29.28 2.35 -37.09
N GLN A 41 -30.33 2.81 -37.76
CA GLN A 41 -31.15 3.94 -37.30
C GLN A 41 -31.83 3.56 -35.98
N TYR A 42 -31.57 4.33 -34.93
CA TYR A 42 -32.42 4.39 -33.74
C TYR A 42 -32.84 5.85 -33.55
N ASP A 43 -34.15 6.03 -33.43
CA ASP A 43 -34.84 7.31 -33.31
C ASP A 43 -34.33 8.16 -32.14
N ASP A 44 -34.09 9.43 -32.47
CA ASP A 44 -33.62 10.49 -31.60
C ASP A 44 -34.80 11.22 -30.95
N GLN A 45 -35.17 10.81 -29.74
CA GLN A 45 -35.95 11.66 -28.81
C GLN A 45 -35.57 11.37 -27.34
N SER A 46 -34.40 11.82 -26.89
CA SER A 46 -34.20 12.26 -25.50
C SER A 46 -32.89 13.06 -25.34
N ASN A 47 -32.89 14.32 -25.78
CA ASN A 47 -31.76 15.22 -25.58
C ASN A 47 -31.71 15.78 -24.14
N LYS A 48 -31.43 14.89 -23.17
CA LYS A 48 -30.67 15.25 -21.97
C LYS A 48 -29.27 14.74 -22.24
N LYS A 49 -28.29 15.63 -22.43
CA LYS A 49 -26.87 15.30 -22.70
C LYS A 49 -26.41 14.17 -21.77
N ARG A 50 -26.43 12.93 -22.27
CA ARG A 50 -25.82 11.79 -21.57
C ARG A 50 -24.33 12.14 -21.44
N PRO A 51 -23.70 11.92 -20.26
CA PRO A 51 -22.26 12.08 -20.14
C PRO A 51 -21.59 11.30 -21.26
N SER A 52 -20.62 11.91 -21.95
CA SER A 52 -19.86 11.19 -22.99
C SER A 52 -19.25 9.94 -22.35
N HIS A 53 -19.49 8.75 -22.93
CA HIS A 53 -18.96 7.48 -22.42
C HIS A 53 -17.47 7.37 -22.78
N THR A 54 -16.63 8.24 -22.21
CA THR A 54 -15.19 8.31 -22.48
C THR A 54 -14.39 7.99 -21.22
N LEU A 55 -13.13 7.57 -21.41
CA LEU A 55 -12.21 7.32 -20.30
C LEU A 55 -11.99 8.57 -19.43
N ASN A 56 -12.02 9.77 -20.04
CA ASN A 56 -12.02 11.04 -19.31
C ASN A 56 -13.21 11.12 -18.33
N SER A 57 -14.42 10.84 -18.83
CA SER A 57 -15.62 10.88 -18.00
C SER A 57 -15.57 9.86 -16.86
N ALA A 58 -15.04 8.65 -17.11
CA ALA A 58 -14.84 7.66 -16.06
C ALA A 58 -13.87 8.17 -14.98
N MET A 59 -12.73 8.73 -15.38
CA MET A 59 -11.75 9.31 -14.47
C MET A 59 -12.35 10.43 -13.62
N PHE A 60 -13.09 11.35 -14.22
CA PHE A 60 -13.79 12.41 -13.49
C PHE A 60 -14.80 11.87 -12.48
N LEU A 61 -15.58 10.84 -12.83
CA LEU A 61 -16.52 10.21 -11.92
C LEU A 61 -15.82 9.55 -10.72
N VAL A 62 -14.68 8.90 -10.93
CA VAL A 62 -13.88 8.35 -9.81
C VAL A 62 -13.33 9.46 -8.92
N ILE A 63 -12.88 10.58 -9.50
CA ILE A 63 -12.43 11.76 -8.73
C ILE A 63 -13.59 12.33 -7.89
N LEU A 64 -14.79 12.44 -8.46
CA LEU A 64 -15.98 12.89 -7.72
C LEU A 64 -16.36 11.92 -6.59
N ALA A 65 -16.21 10.61 -6.81
CA ALA A 65 -16.41 9.61 -5.76
C ALA A 65 -15.43 9.79 -4.60
N LEU A 66 -14.13 9.95 -4.90
CA LEU A 66 -13.10 10.25 -3.92
C LEU A 66 -13.39 11.55 -3.18
N GLY A 67 -13.81 12.61 -3.88
CA GLY A 67 -14.20 13.88 -3.26
C GLY A 67 -15.37 13.71 -2.29
N LYS A 68 -16.41 12.97 -2.67
CA LYS A 68 -17.57 12.68 -1.80
C LYS A 68 -17.16 11.82 -0.59
N LEU A 69 -16.21 10.90 -0.76
CA LEU A 69 -15.66 10.08 0.32
C LEU A 69 -14.80 10.91 1.29
N CYS A 70 -13.92 11.79 0.79
CA CYS A 70 -13.10 12.67 1.63
C CYS A 70 -13.93 13.72 2.38
N LEU A 71 -15.08 14.15 1.85
CA LEU A 71 -16.01 15.04 2.53
C LEU A 71 -16.95 14.31 3.50
N HIS A 72 -16.95 12.97 3.48
CA HIS A 72 -17.81 12.18 4.34
C HIS A 72 -17.28 12.20 5.77
N ARG A 73 -17.90 13.02 6.61
CA ARG A 73 -17.64 13.04 8.06
C ARG A 73 -18.47 11.93 8.68
N ALA A 74 -17.81 10.88 9.17
CA ALA A 74 -18.42 9.66 9.67
C ALA A 74 -19.13 9.83 11.04
N LYS A 75 -20.01 10.83 11.18
CA LYS A 75 -20.93 10.94 12.31
C LYS A 75 -22.34 10.56 11.86
N ASN A 76 -22.73 9.32 12.16
CA ASN A 76 -24.12 8.85 12.13
C ASN A 76 -24.85 8.88 10.78
N SER A 77 -24.22 8.44 9.68
CA SER A 77 -25.01 8.15 8.48
C SER A 77 -25.63 6.74 8.58
N ASN A 78 -26.93 6.65 8.87
CA ASN A 78 -27.72 5.41 8.76
C ASN A 78 -27.82 4.86 7.32
N THR A 79 -27.05 5.41 6.39
CA THR A 79 -26.96 4.95 5.01
C THR A 79 -25.98 3.81 4.93
N HIS A 80 -26.48 2.59 4.71
CA HIS A 80 -25.69 1.38 4.43
C HIS A 80 -24.84 1.44 3.14
N GLN A 81 -24.87 2.57 2.42
CA GLN A 81 -24.29 2.70 1.11
C GLN A 81 -22.98 3.49 1.18
N PRO A 82 -21.86 2.98 0.61
CA PRO A 82 -20.58 3.66 0.65
C PRO A 82 -20.64 5.06 0.02
N PRO A 83 -20.02 6.09 0.63
CA PRO A 83 -20.02 7.44 0.10
C PRO A 83 -19.38 7.49 -1.30
N GLY A 84 -20.09 8.06 -2.28
CA GLY A 84 -19.56 8.19 -3.64
C GLY A 84 -19.79 6.98 -4.55
N ILE A 85 -20.44 5.91 -4.06
CA ILE A 85 -20.67 4.70 -4.85
C ILE A 85 -21.51 4.94 -6.11
N GLU A 86 -22.40 5.93 -6.11
CA GLU A 86 -23.22 6.31 -7.28
C GLU A 86 -22.29 6.67 -8.45
N TYR A 87 -21.27 7.48 -8.19
CA TYR A 87 -20.29 7.91 -9.18
C TYR A 87 -19.38 6.75 -9.61
N ILE A 88 -18.97 5.88 -8.69
CA ILE A 88 -18.19 4.67 -9.02
C ILE A 88 -18.98 3.73 -9.92
N SER A 89 -20.26 3.49 -9.61
CA SER A 89 -21.13 2.65 -10.42
C SER A 89 -21.23 3.20 -11.85
N LEU A 90 -21.45 4.49 -12.01
CA LEU A 90 -21.44 5.17 -13.30
C LEU A 90 -20.08 5.07 -14.02
N ALA A 91 -18.97 5.26 -13.30
CA ALA A 91 -17.63 5.12 -13.84
C ALA A 91 -17.38 3.70 -14.36
N PHE A 92 -17.87 2.68 -13.65
CA PHE A 92 -17.67 1.28 -14.00
C PHE A 92 -18.48 0.84 -15.20
N HIS A 93 -19.68 1.40 -15.40
CA HIS A 93 -20.40 1.24 -16.65
C HIS A 93 -19.61 1.73 -17.86
N ILE A 94 -18.71 2.72 -17.68
CA ILE A 94 -17.81 3.19 -18.73
C ILE A 94 -16.52 2.35 -18.81
N LEU A 95 -15.94 1.94 -17.68
CA LEU A 95 -14.66 1.21 -17.62
C LEU A 95 -14.77 -0.26 -18.03
N THR A 96 -15.89 -0.92 -17.74
CA THR A 96 -16.04 -2.37 -17.99
C THR A 96 -15.91 -2.74 -19.47
N PRO A 97 -16.53 -2.02 -20.42
CA PRO A 97 -16.36 -2.30 -21.86
C PRO A 97 -14.92 -2.12 -22.37
N ILE A 98 -14.15 -1.23 -21.74
CA ILE A 98 -12.74 -0.93 -22.08
C ILE A 98 -11.74 -1.62 -21.15
N ARG A 99 -12.20 -2.62 -20.38
CA ARG A 99 -11.34 -3.37 -19.46
C ARG A 99 -10.21 -4.05 -20.24
N GLY A 100 -8.98 -3.89 -19.75
CA GLY A 100 -7.79 -4.31 -20.51
C GLY A 100 -7.21 -3.24 -21.43
N GLY A 101 -7.66 -2.00 -21.29
CA GLY A 101 -6.98 -0.86 -21.89
C GLY A 101 -5.50 -0.77 -21.49
N TRP A 102 -4.70 -0.20 -22.38
CA TRP A 102 -3.24 -0.07 -22.27
C TRP A 102 -2.76 1.38 -22.15
N SER A 103 -3.68 2.33 -22.00
CA SER A 103 -3.31 3.75 -21.91
C SER A 103 -2.86 4.09 -20.49
N LEU A 104 -1.93 5.04 -20.39
CA LEU A 104 -1.55 5.63 -19.09
C LEU A 104 -2.77 6.16 -18.35
N GLN A 105 -3.73 6.74 -19.08
CA GLN A 105 -4.97 7.22 -18.48
C GLN A 105 -5.83 6.11 -17.88
N TYR A 106 -5.87 4.92 -18.49
CA TYR A 106 -6.58 3.77 -17.92
C TYR A 106 -5.89 3.32 -16.63
N SER A 107 -4.56 3.32 -16.62
CA SER A 107 -3.75 3.04 -15.42
C SER A 107 -4.06 4.05 -14.31
N GLN A 108 -4.02 5.35 -14.60
CA GLN A 108 -4.35 6.42 -13.65
C GLN A 108 -5.79 6.32 -13.11
N THR A 109 -6.75 6.03 -13.98
CA THR A 109 -8.16 5.85 -13.57
C THR A 109 -8.31 4.64 -12.64
N SER A 110 -7.59 3.56 -12.92
CA SER A 110 -7.58 2.36 -12.08
C SER A 110 -6.88 2.62 -10.73
N ILE A 111 -5.77 3.39 -10.70
CA ILE A 111 -5.13 3.84 -9.45
C ILE A 111 -6.11 4.64 -8.60
N LEU A 112 -6.85 5.58 -9.18
CA LEU A 112 -7.85 6.37 -8.45
C LEU A 112 -8.97 5.48 -7.89
N ALA A 113 -9.42 4.48 -8.65
CA ALA A 113 -10.39 3.51 -8.16
C ALA A 113 -9.82 2.67 -7.01
N ALA A 114 -8.56 2.25 -7.10
CA ALA A 114 -7.87 1.54 -6.02
C ALA A 114 -7.84 2.38 -4.74
N ILE A 115 -7.46 3.66 -4.82
CA ILE A 115 -7.45 4.58 -3.67
C ILE A 115 -8.84 4.68 -3.03
N TYR A 116 -9.91 4.76 -3.84
CA TYR A 116 -11.28 4.81 -3.34
C TYR A 116 -11.65 3.56 -2.54
N TYR A 117 -11.42 2.36 -3.09
CA TYR A 117 -11.71 1.12 -2.37
C TYR A 117 -10.81 0.91 -1.16
N GLY A 118 -9.55 1.34 -1.24
CA GLY A 118 -8.61 1.32 -0.11
C GLY A 118 -9.09 2.20 1.05
N GLN A 119 -9.66 3.38 0.76
CA GLN A 119 -10.27 4.24 1.79
C GLN A 119 -11.50 3.60 2.45
N LEU A 120 -12.23 2.74 1.75
CA LEU A 120 -13.37 1.99 2.32
C LEU A 120 -12.96 0.73 3.10
N GLY A 121 -11.66 0.41 3.18
CA GLY A 121 -11.18 -0.85 3.76
C GLY A 121 -11.53 -2.09 2.92
N ARG A 122 -11.88 -1.91 1.64
CA ARG A 122 -12.16 -2.97 0.67
C ARG A 122 -10.89 -3.31 -0.12
N PHE A 123 -9.92 -3.88 0.59
CA PHE A 123 -8.56 -4.06 0.07
C PHE A 123 -8.45 -5.06 -1.09
N ILE A 124 -9.32 -6.08 -1.16
CA ILE A 124 -9.36 -7.00 -2.31
C ILE A 124 -9.77 -6.26 -3.58
N ASP A 125 -10.85 -5.46 -3.50
CA ASP A 125 -11.29 -4.64 -4.63
C ASP A 125 -10.21 -3.62 -5.02
N SER A 126 -9.60 -2.96 -4.02
CA SER A 126 -8.46 -2.07 -4.24
C SER A 126 -7.32 -2.76 -4.99
N GLN A 127 -6.91 -3.95 -4.55
CA GLN A 127 -5.81 -4.68 -5.15
C GLN A 127 -6.11 -5.10 -6.59
N LEU A 128 -7.35 -5.50 -6.90
CA LEU A 128 -7.75 -5.79 -8.28
C LEU A 128 -7.57 -4.58 -9.19
N HIS A 129 -7.85 -3.37 -8.70
CA HIS A 129 -7.61 -2.14 -9.45
C HIS A 129 -6.13 -1.77 -9.58
N VAL A 130 -5.31 -2.04 -8.56
CA VAL A 130 -3.85 -1.89 -8.67
C VAL A 130 -3.31 -2.81 -9.77
N LEU A 131 -3.70 -4.08 -9.77
CA LEU A 131 -3.29 -5.05 -10.80
C LEU A 131 -3.76 -4.64 -12.22
N ASP A 132 -4.99 -4.13 -12.34
CA ASP A 132 -5.49 -3.59 -13.60
C ASP A 132 -4.67 -2.37 -14.06
N ALA A 133 -4.25 -1.49 -13.13
CA ALA A 133 -3.42 -0.34 -13.42
C ALA A 133 -2.01 -0.72 -13.88
N GLU A 134 -1.39 -1.68 -13.19
CA GLU A 134 -0.05 -2.16 -13.49
C GLU A 134 0.03 -2.88 -14.82
N ARG A 135 -0.96 -3.72 -15.13
CA ARG A 135 -1.07 -4.37 -16.43
C ARG A 135 -1.13 -3.33 -17.56
N ALA A 136 -1.98 -2.32 -17.41
CA ALA A 136 -2.07 -1.24 -18.39
C ALA A 136 -0.74 -0.49 -18.53
N LEU A 137 -0.07 -0.21 -17.41
CA LEU A 137 1.23 0.47 -17.38
C LEU A 137 2.35 -0.36 -18.01
N GLN A 138 2.38 -1.67 -17.78
CA GLN A 138 3.35 -2.59 -18.37
C GLN A 138 3.22 -2.61 -19.90
N VAL A 139 1.97 -2.65 -20.41
CA VAL A 139 1.75 -2.59 -21.86
C VAL A 139 2.11 -1.21 -22.41
N HIS A 140 1.74 -0.14 -21.71
CA HIS A 140 2.06 1.24 -22.10
C HIS A 140 3.56 1.48 -22.22
N THR A 141 4.34 0.96 -21.27
CA THR A 141 5.79 1.19 -21.17
C THR A 141 6.61 0.23 -22.00
N ARG A 142 6.03 -0.79 -22.65
CA ARG A 142 6.76 -1.86 -23.34
C ARG A 142 7.84 -1.37 -24.30
N CYS A 143 7.58 -0.30 -25.07
CA CYS A 143 8.53 0.24 -26.04
C CYS A 143 9.51 1.25 -25.44
N SER A 144 9.21 1.83 -24.28
CA SER A 144 10.04 2.83 -23.62
C SER A 144 10.79 2.29 -22.40
N LEU A 145 10.50 1.06 -21.95
CA LEU A 145 11.00 0.51 -20.70
C LEU A 145 12.53 0.45 -20.66
N ASP A 146 13.17 -0.07 -21.71
CA ASP A 146 14.63 -0.14 -21.77
C ASP A 146 15.27 1.26 -21.70
N ARG A 147 14.65 2.24 -22.35
CA ARG A 147 15.08 3.64 -22.27
C ARG A 147 14.89 4.19 -20.86
N LEU A 148 13.75 3.94 -20.23
CA LEU A 148 13.45 4.41 -18.87
C LEU A 148 14.42 3.83 -17.85
N VAL A 149 14.72 2.53 -17.95
CA VAL A 149 15.57 1.81 -17.00
C VAL A 149 17.06 2.13 -17.18
N ASN A 150 17.53 2.29 -18.42
CA ASN A 150 18.96 2.50 -18.69
C ASN A 150 19.37 3.97 -18.77
N ASN A 151 18.43 4.91 -18.63
CA ASN A 151 18.74 6.33 -18.62
C ASN A 151 19.46 6.73 -17.32
N VAL A 152 20.66 7.28 -17.47
CA VAL A 152 21.49 7.76 -16.35
C VAL A 152 21.05 9.15 -15.87
N GLU A 153 20.40 9.93 -16.74
CA GLU A 153 19.95 11.28 -16.43
C GLU A 153 18.51 11.32 -15.87
N PRO A 154 18.19 12.30 -15.00
CA PRO A 154 16.83 12.55 -14.56
C PRO A 154 15.89 12.76 -15.74
N ILE A 155 14.70 12.19 -15.67
CA ILE A 155 13.71 12.31 -16.74
C ILE A 155 13.30 13.77 -16.92
N GLY A 156 13.51 14.31 -18.12
CA GLY A 156 13.14 15.69 -18.48
C GLY A 156 11.75 15.88 -19.07
N ASN A 157 11.06 14.80 -19.49
CA ASN A 157 9.73 14.88 -20.11
C ASN A 157 8.61 14.56 -19.08
N THR A 158 7.60 15.43 -19.02
CA THR A 158 6.38 15.28 -18.19
C THR A 158 5.62 13.97 -18.43
N GLN A 159 5.61 13.45 -19.67
CA GLN A 159 4.92 12.19 -19.97
C GLN A 159 5.60 10.99 -19.31
N ASP A 160 6.92 10.89 -19.43
CA ASP A 160 7.69 9.83 -18.80
C ASP A 160 7.64 9.97 -17.27
N ASN A 161 7.68 11.21 -16.75
CA ASN A 161 7.49 11.43 -15.32
C ASN A 161 6.11 10.95 -14.83
N SER A 162 5.05 11.16 -15.62
CA SER A 162 3.70 10.66 -15.31
C SER A 162 3.63 9.13 -15.28
N VAL A 163 4.42 8.45 -16.13
CA VAL A 163 4.60 6.99 -16.08
C VAL A 163 5.28 6.57 -14.79
N LEU A 164 6.36 7.25 -14.39
CA LEU A 164 7.04 6.96 -13.12
C LEU A 164 6.13 7.18 -11.92
N LEU A 165 5.35 8.26 -11.90
CA LEU A 165 4.37 8.52 -10.85
C LEU A 165 3.35 7.39 -10.75
N ALA A 166 2.81 6.93 -11.88
CA ALA A 166 1.89 5.79 -11.91
C ALA A 166 2.57 4.51 -11.40
N PHE A 167 3.79 4.22 -11.85
CA PHE A 167 4.56 3.04 -11.42
C PHE A 167 4.78 3.02 -9.91
N TRP A 168 5.31 4.11 -9.37
CA TRP A 168 5.64 4.19 -7.95
C TRP A 168 4.40 4.30 -7.06
N THR A 169 3.30 4.86 -7.57
CA THR A 169 2.01 4.83 -6.86
C THR A 169 1.45 3.41 -6.79
N CYS A 170 1.52 2.64 -7.89
CA CYS A 170 1.17 1.21 -7.84
C CYS A 170 2.05 0.45 -6.85
N PHE A 171 3.37 0.68 -6.87
CA PHE A 171 4.29 0.08 -5.90
C PHE A 171 3.86 0.38 -4.46
N GLN A 172 3.57 1.65 -4.16
CA GLN A 172 3.15 2.06 -2.82
C GLN A 172 1.85 1.37 -2.40
N LEU A 173 0.81 1.41 -3.25
CA LEU A 173 -0.50 0.82 -2.94
C LEU A 173 -0.42 -0.70 -2.76
N GLU A 174 0.34 -1.38 -3.62
CA GLU A 174 0.56 -2.82 -3.51
C GLU A 174 1.29 -3.18 -2.21
N ARG A 175 2.37 -2.46 -1.89
CA ARG A 175 3.18 -2.76 -0.71
C ARG A 175 2.44 -2.46 0.59
N ASP A 176 1.66 -1.38 0.66
CA ASP A 176 0.83 -1.06 1.82
C ASP A 176 -0.19 -2.17 2.14
N VAL A 177 -0.72 -2.86 1.12
CA VAL A 177 -1.68 -3.97 1.31
C VAL A 177 -0.97 -5.29 1.59
N ILE A 178 0.12 -5.62 0.89
CA ILE A 178 0.80 -6.92 1.04
C ILE A 178 1.41 -7.07 2.42
N GLU A 179 2.00 -6.00 2.96
CA GLU A 179 2.57 -6.01 4.32
C GLU A 179 1.52 -6.11 5.43
N VAL A 180 0.24 -6.15 5.06
CA VAL A 180 -0.94 -6.22 5.94
C VAL A 180 -1.67 -7.55 5.73
N ALA A 181 -1.94 -7.94 4.47
CA ALA A 181 -2.86 -9.02 4.13
C ALA A 181 -2.20 -10.25 3.50
N ASN A 182 -0.86 -10.28 3.31
CA ASN A 182 -0.13 -11.38 2.67
C ASN A 182 -0.71 -11.81 1.31
N LEU A 183 -1.16 -10.83 0.51
CA LEU A 183 -1.67 -11.10 -0.84
C LEU A 183 -0.55 -11.43 -1.83
N PRO A 184 -0.88 -12.11 -2.95
CA PRO A 184 0.08 -12.35 -4.02
C PRO A 184 0.63 -11.05 -4.61
N LEU A 185 1.95 -11.03 -4.83
CA LEU A 185 2.66 -9.92 -5.48
C LEU A 185 2.36 -9.85 -6.97
N SER A 186 2.28 -8.63 -7.48
CA SER A 186 2.40 -8.34 -8.90
C SER A 186 3.79 -8.68 -9.41
N THR A 187 3.85 -9.12 -10.66
CA THR A 187 5.13 -9.44 -11.29
C THR A 187 5.82 -8.20 -11.84
N PHE A 188 5.08 -7.17 -12.26
CA PHE A 188 5.65 -6.04 -13.00
C PHE A 188 6.38 -5.07 -12.08
N VAL A 189 5.65 -4.48 -11.13
CA VAL A 189 6.18 -3.40 -10.30
C VAL A 189 7.26 -3.92 -9.35
N TYR A 190 7.03 -5.08 -8.74
CA TYR A 190 8.04 -5.73 -7.89
C TYR A 190 9.33 -6.06 -8.64
N ARG A 191 9.25 -6.56 -9.88
CA ARG A 191 10.44 -6.93 -10.69
C ARG A 191 11.31 -5.73 -11.04
N TYR A 192 10.69 -4.59 -11.37
CA TYR A 192 11.42 -3.41 -11.84
C TYR A 192 11.71 -2.40 -10.73
N LYS A 193 11.35 -2.67 -9.46
CA LYS A 193 11.52 -1.74 -8.32
C LYS A 193 12.96 -1.22 -8.12
N ASP A 194 13.96 -2.02 -8.52
CA ASP A 194 15.38 -1.68 -8.34
C ASP A 194 15.98 -0.99 -9.56
N ALA A 195 15.37 -1.16 -10.72
CA ALA A 195 15.85 -0.65 -12.00
C ALA A 195 15.10 0.62 -12.45
N MET A 196 13.87 0.83 -11.98
CA MET A 196 13.05 1.99 -12.36
C MET A 196 13.60 3.27 -11.72
N PRO A 197 13.77 4.37 -12.47
CA PRO A 197 14.20 5.64 -11.91
C PRO A 197 13.13 6.29 -11.03
N TRP A 198 13.56 7.17 -10.13
CA TRP A 198 12.67 7.96 -9.28
C TRP A 198 11.96 9.07 -10.06
N PRO A 199 10.73 9.45 -9.68
CA PRO A 199 10.05 10.60 -10.27
C PRO A 199 10.87 11.88 -10.10
N ASN A 200 10.90 12.71 -11.14
CA ASN A 200 11.59 13.99 -11.11
C ASN A 200 10.74 15.04 -10.38
N VAL A 201 11.22 15.49 -9.21
CA VAL A 201 10.57 16.51 -8.36
C VAL A 201 10.49 17.87 -9.04
N ALA A 202 11.47 18.23 -9.86
CA ALA A 202 11.47 19.53 -10.52
C ALA A 202 10.26 19.68 -11.45
N LEU A 203 9.85 18.59 -12.11
CA LEU A 203 8.65 18.55 -12.95
C LEU A 203 7.34 18.52 -12.14
N LEU A 204 7.39 18.18 -10.85
CA LEU A 204 6.24 18.23 -9.94
C LEU A 204 6.00 19.64 -9.39
N ALA A 205 7.08 20.43 -9.24
CA ALA A 205 7.03 21.76 -8.66
C ALA A 205 6.19 22.75 -9.48
N GLU A 206 5.92 22.46 -10.76
CA GLU A 206 5.02 23.26 -11.60
C GLU A 206 3.55 23.18 -11.16
N HIS A 207 3.17 22.13 -10.44
CA HIS A 207 1.78 21.83 -10.11
C HIS A 207 1.50 21.67 -8.62
N PHE A 208 2.54 21.37 -7.84
CA PHE A 208 2.40 21.10 -6.41
C PHE A 208 3.43 21.89 -5.59
N PRO A 209 3.09 22.27 -4.34
CA PRO A 209 4.06 22.83 -3.41
C PRO A 209 5.26 21.89 -3.26
N PRO A 210 6.49 22.41 -3.14
CA PRO A 210 7.67 21.57 -2.97
C PRO A 210 7.51 20.57 -1.82
N SER A 211 6.89 20.97 -0.70
CA SER A 211 6.63 20.09 0.43
C SER A 211 5.90 18.80 0.02
N VAL A 212 4.93 18.87 -0.88
CA VAL A 212 4.15 17.71 -1.32
C VAL A 212 5.03 16.70 -2.05
N ALA A 213 5.85 17.18 -2.99
CA ALA A 213 6.72 16.33 -3.77
C ALA A 213 7.82 15.67 -2.91
N HIS A 214 8.39 16.42 -1.96
CA HIS A 214 9.40 15.89 -1.04
C HIS A 214 8.82 14.81 -0.12
N HIS A 215 7.63 15.02 0.46
CA HIS A 215 6.98 14.00 1.29
C HIS A 215 6.61 12.75 0.48
N PHE A 216 6.13 12.94 -0.76
CA PHE A 216 5.81 11.83 -1.65
C PHE A 216 7.05 10.96 -1.93
N LEU A 217 8.18 11.58 -2.32
CA LEU A 217 9.42 10.84 -2.52
C LEU A 217 9.92 10.18 -1.22
N GLY A 218 9.90 10.91 -0.11
CA GLY A 218 10.30 10.37 1.19
C GLY A 218 9.50 9.11 1.56
N HIS A 219 8.17 9.13 1.37
CA HIS A 219 7.33 7.95 1.56
C HIS A 219 7.72 6.79 0.64
N LEU A 220 7.97 7.04 -0.64
CA LEU A 220 8.34 5.99 -1.59
C LEU A 220 9.68 5.33 -1.23
N HIS A 221 10.69 6.14 -0.88
CA HIS A 221 11.98 5.62 -0.44
C HIS A 221 11.82 4.75 0.81
N LEU A 222 11.10 5.25 1.82
CA LEU A 222 10.85 4.47 3.04
C LEU A 222 10.02 3.22 2.77
N GLN A 223 9.05 3.26 1.85
CA GLN A 223 8.26 2.09 1.47
C GLN A 223 9.12 1.02 0.80
N LYS A 224 10.03 1.44 -0.09
CA LYS A 224 10.98 0.53 -0.71
C LYS A 224 11.89 -0.12 0.34
N ARG A 225 12.43 0.68 1.27
CA ARG A 225 13.24 0.18 2.39
C ARG A 225 12.47 -0.80 3.27
N LEU A 226 11.22 -0.49 3.62
CA LEU A 226 10.34 -1.38 4.39
C LEU A 226 10.13 -2.72 3.67
N SER A 227 9.86 -2.67 2.37
CA SER A 227 9.74 -3.86 1.53
C SER A 227 11.02 -4.69 1.52
N ASP A 228 12.18 -4.04 1.41
CA ASP A 228 13.47 -4.72 1.42
C ASP A 228 13.73 -5.40 2.77
N VAL A 229 13.43 -4.74 3.89
CA VAL A 229 13.52 -5.31 5.26
C VAL A 229 12.64 -6.54 5.41
N TYR A 230 11.40 -6.51 4.89
CA TYR A 230 10.51 -7.67 4.94
C TYR A 230 10.92 -8.80 3.99
N SER A 231 11.56 -8.51 2.86
CA SER A 231 12.04 -9.50 1.89
C SER A 231 13.41 -10.10 2.26
N GLY A 232 14.18 -9.39 3.08
CA GLY A 232 15.52 -9.78 3.50
C GLY A 232 15.51 -10.97 4.45
N THR A 233 16.51 -11.84 4.28
CA THR A 233 16.76 -12.99 5.15
C THR A 233 17.02 -12.57 6.59
N THR A 234 16.39 -13.29 7.52
CA THR A 234 16.60 -13.22 8.98
C THR A 234 18.07 -13.03 9.33
N LEU A 235 18.39 -11.87 9.89
CA LEU A 235 19.72 -11.59 10.42
C LEU A 235 19.96 -12.38 11.71
N SER A 236 21.20 -12.85 11.89
CA SER A 236 21.69 -13.30 13.18
C SER A 236 21.58 -12.15 14.21
N PRO A 237 21.22 -12.41 15.48
CA PRO A 237 21.08 -11.36 16.51
C PRO A 237 22.32 -10.49 16.75
N VAL A 238 23.52 -10.96 16.36
CA VAL A 238 24.78 -10.22 16.52
C VAL A 238 25.05 -9.27 15.34
N ASP A 239 24.82 -9.72 14.10
CA ASP A 239 24.89 -8.88 12.89
C ASP A 239 23.80 -7.81 12.86
N PHE A 240 22.73 -8.06 13.61
CA PHE A 240 21.61 -7.16 13.80
C PHE A 240 22.05 -5.77 14.31
N ARG A 241 22.91 -5.70 15.34
CA ARG A 241 23.24 -4.43 16.02
C ARG A 241 24.02 -3.44 15.15
N CYS A 242 25.07 -3.89 14.47
CA CYS A 242 25.87 -3.02 13.61
C CYS A 242 25.06 -2.52 12.40
N ARG A 243 24.13 -3.34 11.91
CA ARG A 243 23.23 -2.98 10.81
C ARG A 243 22.18 -1.96 11.24
N MET A 244 21.65 -2.05 12.47
CA MET A 244 20.62 -1.13 12.99
C MET A 244 21.05 0.34 12.97
N PHE A 245 22.22 0.65 13.55
CA PHE A 245 22.70 2.03 13.59
C PHE A 245 23.02 2.57 12.20
N TRP A 246 23.61 1.74 11.33
CA TRP A 246 23.89 2.11 9.94
C TRP A 246 22.60 2.37 9.14
N GLU A 247 21.59 1.49 9.27
CA GLU A 247 20.34 1.60 8.52
C GLU A 247 19.48 2.76 9.02
N GLU A 248 19.55 3.12 10.30
CA GLU A 248 18.93 4.33 10.82
C GLU A 248 19.55 5.60 10.23
N ASP A 249 20.87 5.68 10.15
CA ASP A 249 21.56 6.81 9.53
C ASP A 249 21.28 6.91 8.03
N GLU A 250 21.28 5.78 7.29
CA GLU A 250 20.90 5.77 5.88
C GLU A 250 19.44 6.21 5.67
N ASN A 251 18.52 5.74 6.51
CA ASN A 251 17.12 6.17 6.45
C ASN A 251 16.96 7.66 6.84
N ARG A 252 17.79 8.19 7.74
CA ARG A 252 17.83 9.63 8.05
C ARG A 252 18.41 10.46 6.92
N LYS A 253 19.41 9.96 6.18
CA LYS A 253 19.94 10.63 4.98
C LYS A 253 18.83 10.83 3.94
N ILE A 254 18.00 9.83 3.71
CA ILE A 254 16.83 9.93 2.83
C ILE A 254 15.88 11.07 3.26
N LEU A 255 15.68 11.25 4.56
CA LEU A 255 14.87 12.35 5.11
C LEU A 255 15.55 13.72 4.96
N LEU A 256 16.86 13.79 5.22
CA LEU A 256 17.65 15.00 5.08
C LEU A 256 17.71 15.48 3.62
N ASP A 257 17.90 14.55 2.68
CA ASP A 257 17.91 14.81 1.24
C ASP A 257 16.54 15.27 0.73
N THR A 258 15.47 14.96 1.47
CA THR A 258 14.11 15.42 1.18
C THR A 258 13.70 16.67 1.98
N ASN A 259 14.61 17.34 2.69
CA ASN A 259 14.33 18.49 3.57
C ASN A 259 13.32 18.20 4.71
N LEU A 260 13.19 16.95 5.12
CA LEU A 260 12.29 16.50 6.19
C LEU A 260 13.12 16.28 7.45
N LYS A 261 12.82 17.00 8.52
CA LYS A 261 13.55 16.92 9.79
C LYS A 261 12.58 16.70 10.94
N PHE A 262 12.73 15.58 11.65
CA PHE A 262 12.06 15.34 12.92
C PHE A 262 12.94 14.42 13.78
N GLU A 263 12.81 14.56 15.09
CA GLU A 263 13.37 13.63 16.06
C GLU A 263 12.32 12.64 16.54
N VAL A 264 12.75 11.43 16.91
CA VAL A 264 11.87 10.36 17.38
C VAL A 264 11.07 10.76 18.62
N GLU A 265 11.63 11.67 19.43
CA GLU A 265 11.01 12.16 20.66
C GLU A 265 10.13 13.41 20.46
N ASP A 266 10.05 13.95 19.24
CA ASP A 266 9.19 15.08 18.94
C ASP A 266 7.71 14.75 19.22
N PRO A 267 6.90 15.74 19.63
CA PRO A 267 5.47 15.54 19.79
C PRO A 267 4.81 15.16 18.46
N PRO A 268 3.68 14.42 18.49
CA PRO A 268 2.91 14.10 17.29
C PRO A 268 2.58 15.34 16.47
N PRO A 269 2.80 15.32 15.14
CA PRO A 269 2.52 16.45 14.29
C PRO A 269 1.01 16.65 14.08
N ASN A 270 0.62 17.89 13.79
CA ASN A 270 -0.75 18.26 13.44
C ASN A 270 -0.99 18.26 11.92
N ASP A 271 0.06 18.01 11.13
CA ASP A 271 -0.01 17.86 9.67
C ASP A 271 -0.04 16.38 9.27
N LEU A 272 -0.94 16.05 8.35
CA LEU A 272 -1.17 14.67 7.91
C LEU A 272 0.03 14.08 7.16
N MET A 273 0.71 14.88 6.33
CA MET A 273 1.82 14.42 5.52
C MET A 273 3.01 14.10 6.40
N GLU A 274 3.27 14.96 7.38
CA GLU A 274 4.28 14.76 8.40
C GLU A 274 3.97 13.53 9.28
N ALA A 275 2.73 13.40 9.77
CA ALA A 275 2.29 12.24 10.55
C ALA A 275 2.56 10.92 9.80
N ARG A 276 2.17 10.86 8.52
CA ARG A 276 2.38 9.68 7.67
C ARG A 276 3.86 9.38 7.45
N LEU A 277 4.68 10.41 7.25
CA LEU A 277 6.12 10.24 7.04
C LEU A 277 6.79 9.69 8.29
N ARG A 278 6.51 10.29 9.44
CA ARG A 278 7.01 9.83 10.74
C ARG A 278 6.58 8.39 11.01
N ALA A 279 5.29 8.08 10.84
CA ALA A 279 4.78 6.73 11.00
C ALA A 279 5.48 5.72 10.09
N LYS A 280 5.72 6.08 8.82
CA LYS A 280 6.40 5.19 7.86
C LYS A 280 7.87 4.97 8.24
N PHE A 281 8.59 6.03 8.61
CA PHE A 281 9.97 5.92 9.08
C PHE A 281 10.06 5.01 10.32
N LEU A 282 9.20 5.26 11.32
CA LEU A 282 9.14 4.47 12.54
C LEU A 282 8.75 3.02 12.27
N SER A 283 7.91 2.77 11.26
CA SER A 283 7.56 1.41 10.82
C SER A 283 8.76 0.67 10.24
N VAL A 284 9.63 1.34 9.45
CA VAL A 284 10.89 0.76 8.97
C VAL A 284 11.78 0.39 10.15
N GLN A 285 11.95 1.32 11.09
CA GLN A 285 12.75 1.08 12.30
C GLN A 285 12.21 -0.11 13.09
N ALA A 286 10.92 -0.10 13.42
CA ALA A 286 10.24 -1.16 14.15
C ALA A 286 10.33 -2.52 13.44
N ALA A 287 10.15 -2.56 12.10
CA ALA A 287 10.23 -3.78 11.31
C ALA A 287 11.58 -4.47 11.46
N MET A 288 12.67 -3.70 11.55
CA MET A 288 13.99 -4.26 11.81
C MET A 288 14.02 -4.95 13.18
N PHE A 289 13.45 -4.38 14.25
CA PHE A 289 13.47 -5.00 15.60
C PHE A 289 12.55 -6.22 15.77
N ARG A 290 11.59 -6.47 14.88
CA ARG A 290 10.61 -7.56 15.06
C ARG A 290 11.21 -8.96 15.19
N PRO A 291 12.22 -9.38 14.41
CA PRO A 291 12.86 -10.69 14.58
C PRO A 291 13.46 -10.85 15.97
N LEU A 292 14.10 -9.81 16.52
CA LEU A 292 14.67 -9.83 17.86
C LEU A 292 13.59 -9.96 18.94
N ILE A 293 12.49 -9.21 18.80
CA ILE A 293 11.34 -9.35 19.71
C ILE A 293 10.78 -10.79 19.64
N LYS A 294 10.65 -11.34 18.43
CA LYS A 294 10.14 -12.70 18.21
C LYS A 294 11.05 -13.77 18.82
N THR A 295 12.36 -13.66 18.68
CA THR A 295 13.31 -14.62 19.27
C THR A 295 13.22 -14.60 20.80
N VAL A 296 13.19 -13.42 21.42
CA VAL A 296 13.10 -13.27 22.88
C VAL A 296 11.75 -13.75 23.42
N LEU A 297 10.66 -13.56 22.67
CA LEU A 297 9.34 -14.10 23.06
C LEU A 297 9.26 -15.63 22.92
N SER A 298 10.03 -16.24 22.01
CA SER A 298 10.00 -17.68 21.74
C SER A 298 10.94 -18.47 22.65
N ASP A 299 12.10 -17.91 22.99
CA ASP A 299 13.16 -18.60 23.72
C ASP A 299 13.31 -17.99 25.14
N LYS A 300 12.61 -18.57 26.12
CA LYS A 300 12.54 -18.07 27.51
C LYS A 300 13.88 -18.10 28.25
N THR A 301 14.88 -18.79 27.71
CA THR A 301 16.11 -19.23 28.40
C THR A 301 17.37 -18.41 28.12
N GLN A 302 17.35 -17.44 27.20
CA GLN A 302 18.57 -16.72 26.77
C GLN A 302 18.83 -15.34 27.43
N LEU A 303 18.05 -14.94 28.43
CA LEU A 303 18.29 -13.65 29.11
C LEU A 303 19.41 -13.70 30.17
N ASP A 304 20.00 -14.87 30.41
CA ASP A 304 20.99 -15.03 31.46
C ASP A 304 22.45 -14.88 30.97
N GLN A 305 23.09 -13.88 31.59
CA GLN A 305 24.53 -13.58 31.70
C GLN A 305 25.13 -12.59 30.68
N ALA A 306 25.55 -11.44 31.24
CA ALA A 306 26.36 -10.34 30.68
C ALA A 306 25.81 -9.54 29.48
N ALA A 307 24.98 -10.11 28.60
CA ALA A 307 24.38 -9.41 27.45
C ALA A 307 23.01 -8.76 27.74
N GLY A 308 22.43 -9.01 28.93
CA GLY A 308 21.05 -8.63 29.27
C GLY A 308 20.80 -7.11 29.31
N ALA A 309 21.73 -6.29 29.80
CA ALA A 309 21.50 -4.85 29.95
C ALA A 309 21.46 -4.12 28.59
N GLU A 310 22.43 -4.40 27.71
CA GLU A 310 22.50 -3.80 26.37
C GLU A 310 21.35 -4.29 25.46
N LEU A 311 21.01 -5.59 25.57
CA LEU A 311 19.85 -6.15 24.89
C LEU A 311 18.54 -5.51 25.36
N THR A 312 18.40 -5.24 26.67
CA THR A 312 17.23 -4.55 27.22
C THR A 312 17.07 -3.14 26.67
N VAL A 313 18.16 -2.37 26.58
CA VAL A 313 18.13 -1.03 25.96
C VAL A 313 17.72 -1.10 24.49
N THR A 314 18.25 -2.08 23.76
CA THR A 314 17.93 -2.32 22.34
C THR A 314 16.44 -2.65 22.15
N LEU A 315 15.89 -3.52 23.01
CA LEU A 315 14.48 -3.89 23.00
C LEU A 315 13.58 -2.71 23.40
N GLN A 316 13.94 -1.94 24.43
CA GLN A 316 13.22 -0.73 24.82
C GLN A 316 13.13 0.26 23.66
N ARG A 317 14.22 0.43 22.90
CA ARG A 317 14.24 1.28 21.72
C ARG A 317 13.31 0.75 20.62
N GLY A 318 13.36 -0.55 20.33
CA GLY A 318 12.44 -1.19 19.39
C GLY A 318 10.96 -1.03 19.77
N ILE A 319 10.63 -1.21 21.05
CA ILE A 319 9.29 -0.99 21.60
C ILE A 319 8.89 0.49 21.47
N SER A 320 9.81 1.42 21.74
CA SER A 320 9.58 2.85 21.57
C SER A 320 9.21 3.19 20.12
N PHE A 321 9.91 2.63 19.13
CA PHE A 321 9.56 2.85 17.71
C PHE A 321 8.15 2.38 17.35
N ILE A 322 7.72 1.23 17.88
CA ILE A 322 6.35 0.73 17.68
C ILE A 322 5.34 1.70 18.31
N ILE A 323 5.56 2.11 19.56
CA ILE A 323 4.68 3.05 20.26
C ILE A 323 4.60 4.37 19.50
N LYS A 324 5.74 5.00 19.23
CA LYS A 324 5.82 6.30 18.51
C LYS A 324 5.21 6.22 17.11
N GLY A 325 5.30 5.06 16.44
CA GLY A 325 4.67 4.82 15.15
C GLY A 325 3.15 4.94 15.21
N ILE A 326 2.52 4.41 16.28
CA ILE A 326 1.09 4.59 16.55
C ILE A 326 0.81 6.06 16.89
N GLU A 327 1.62 6.65 17.78
CA GLU A 327 1.42 8.02 18.26
C GLU A 327 1.61 9.11 17.20
N ALA A 328 2.29 8.82 16.10
CA ALA A 328 2.52 9.75 15.01
C ALA A 328 1.23 10.39 14.46
N PHE A 329 0.08 9.76 14.64
CA PHE A 329 -1.22 10.27 14.21
C PHE A 329 -2.04 10.94 15.33
N HIS A 330 -1.57 10.93 16.57
CA HIS A 330 -2.35 11.44 17.72
C HIS A 330 -2.51 12.96 17.75
N GLY A 331 -1.69 13.71 17.01
CA GLY A 331 -1.88 15.16 16.82
C GLY A 331 -3.01 15.50 15.84
N LEU A 332 -3.55 14.51 15.12
CA LEU A 332 -4.62 14.69 14.16
C LEU A 332 -5.99 14.38 14.80
N SER A 333 -7.02 15.10 14.36
CA SER A 333 -8.39 14.65 14.57
C SER A 333 -8.70 13.47 13.66
N ASP A 334 -9.59 12.58 14.10
CA ASP A 334 -10.00 11.41 13.30
C ASP A 334 -10.70 11.85 11.98
N GLU A 335 -11.30 13.04 11.98
CA GLU A 335 -11.86 13.68 10.76
C GLU A 335 -10.79 14.08 9.73
N ASN A 336 -9.57 14.39 10.18
CA ASN A 336 -8.49 14.86 9.32
C ASN A 336 -7.61 13.71 8.78
N LEU A 337 -7.86 12.47 9.19
CA LEU A 337 -7.08 11.31 8.75
C LEU A 337 -7.60 10.79 7.39
N LEU A 338 -7.40 11.61 6.35
CA LEU A 338 -7.87 11.33 5.00
C LEU A 338 -6.83 10.55 4.18
N GLY A 339 -7.18 9.32 3.78
CA GLY A 339 -6.41 8.51 2.83
C GLY A 339 -5.72 7.28 3.44
N ASN A 340 -5.76 6.17 2.69
CA ASN A 340 -5.24 4.85 3.07
C ASN A 340 -5.47 4.49 4.55
N ILE A 341 -6.65 4.84 5.08
CA ILE A 341 -6.99 4.71 6.49
C ILE A 341 -6.89 3.26 6.96
N PHE A 342 -7.24 2.32 6.09
CA PHE A 342 -7.11 0.91 6.35
C PHE A 342 -5.66 0.52 6.63
N ALA A 343 -4.70 0.87 5.77
CA ALA A 343 -3.30 0.49 6.00
C ALA A 343 -2.76 1.10 7.30
N ILE A 344 -3.16 2.33 7.64
CA ILE A 344 -2.80 2.98 8.91
C ILE A 344 -3.39 2.20 10.09
N ALA A 345 -4.71 2.04 10.10
CA ALA A 345 -5.43 1.44 11.23
C ALA A 345 -5.07 -0.04 11.42
N HIS A 346 -4.92 -0.79 10.34
CA HIS A 346 -4.51 -2.19 10.39
C HIS A 346 -3.05 -2.34 10.86
N ARG A 347 -2.12 -1.49 10.38
CA ARG A 347 -0.75 -1.48 10.90
C ARG A 347 -0.72 -1.20 12.40
N GLN A 348 -1.47 -0.20 12.86
CA GLN A 348 -1.61 0.08 14.29
C GLN A 348 -2.20 -1.11 15.07
N ALA A 349 -3.19 -1.80 14.50
CA ALA A 349 -3.75 -3.01 15.11
C ALA A 349 -2.70 -4.12 15.26
N LEU A 350 -1.90 -4.40 14.21
CA LEU A 350 -0.80 -5.38 14.27
C LEU A 350 0.29 -4.96 15.28
N ASP A 351 0.58 -3.67 15.37
CA ASP A 351 1.51 -3.11 16.35
C ASP A 351 1.01 -3.29 17.78
N LEU A 352 -0.28 -3.02 18.02
CA LEU A 352 -0.93 -3.29 19.30
C LEU A 352 -0.93 -4.77 19.66
N MET A 353 -1.12 -5.67 18.70
CA MET A 353 -1.00 -7.11 18.93
C MET A 353 0.43 -7.51 19.32
N THR A 354 1.43 -6.86 18.71
CA THR A 354 2.84 -7.06 19.06
C THR A 354 3.10 -6.57 20.49
N LEU A 355 2.64 -5.36 20.83
CA LEU A 355 2.78 -4.79 22.18
C LEU A 355 2.02 -5.61 23.23
N ALA A 356 0.85 -6.15 22.90
CA ALA A 356 0.07 -7.05 23.75
C ALA A 356 0.84 -8.34 24.05
N ALA A 357 1.46 -8.95 23.05
CA ALA A 357 2.29 -10.14 23.24
C ALA A 357 3.51 -9.85 24.14
N ILE A 358 4.15 -8.68 23.95
CA ILE A 358 5.26 -8.22 24.81
C ILE A 358 4.77 -7.99 26.24
N TYR A 359 3.62 -7.31 26.42
CA TYR A 359 3.06 -7.00 27.73
C TYR A 359 2.69 -8.25 28.54
N ARG A 360 2.21 -9.31 27.88
CA ARG A 360 1.92 -10.60 28.52
C ARG A 360 3.17 -11.40 28.88
N SER A 361 4.33 -11.06 28.31
CA SER A 361 5.57 -11.78 28.58
C SER A 361 6.09 -11.46 29.98
N SER A 362 6.48 -12.49 30.73
CA SER A 362 7.09 -12.32 32.05
C SER A 362 8.46 -11.63 31.98
N SER A 363 9.16 -11.70 30.84
CA SER A 363 10.48 -11.10 30.66
C SER A 363 10.44 -9.66 30.17
N LEU A 364 9.50 -9.34 29.28
CA LEU A 364 9.44 -8.04 28.60
C LEU A 364 8.27 -7.16 29.06
N GLY A 365 7.31 -7.70 29.81
CA GLY A 365 6.09 -6.98 30.19
C GLY A 365 6.36 -5.69 30.98
N ASN A 366 7.41 -5.69 31.80
CA ASN A 366 7.84 -4.52 32.58
C ASN A 366 8.36 -3.36 31.72
N LEU A 367 8.67 -3.58 30.44
CA LEU A 367 9.14 -2.55 29.52
C LEU A 367 8.01 -1.69 28.96
N ILE A 368 6.75 -2.08 29.18
CA ILE A 368 5.56 -1.38 28.67
C ILE A 368 4.72 -0.89 29.85
N ASP A 369 4.48 0.43 29.92
CA ASP A 369 3.50 0.98 30.87
C ASP A 369 2.08 0.55 30.47
N GLY A 370 1.41 -0.19 31.35
CA GLY A 370 0.02 -0.64 31.14
C GLY A 370 -0.97 0.50 30.94
N ARG A 371 -0.75 1.69 31.53
CA ARG A 371 -1.60 2.87 31.28
C ARG A 371 -1.43 3.38 29.85
N LYS A 372 -0.19 3.46 29.38
CA LYS A 372 0.13 3.82 28.00
C LYS A 372 -0.52 2.83 27.04
N LEU A 373 -0.35 1.53 27.25
CA LEU A 373 -0.94 0.50 26.40
C LEU A 373 -2.48 0.61 26.34
N ARG A 374 -3.15 0.82 27.49
CA ARG A 374 -4.61 1.05 27.52
C ARG A 374 -5.02 2.27 26.67
N CYS A 375 -4.27 3.36 26.75
CA CYS A 375 -4.53 4.56 25.96
C CYS A 375 -4.40 4.30 24.45
N LEU A 376 -3.34 3.60 24.03
CA LEU A 376 -3.12 3.24 22.63
C LEU A 376 -4.28 2.37 22.09
N PHE A 377 -4.68 1.34 22.83
CA PHE A 377 -5.83 0.50 22.46
C PHE A 377 -7.11 1.32 22.30
N LYS A 378 -7.46 2.15 23.27
CA LYS A 378 -8.66 2.99 23.20
C LYS A 378 -8.64 3.92 21.98
N ARG A 379 -7.50 4.55 21.69
CA ARG A 379 -7.36 5.47 20.56
C ARG A 379 -7.49 4.75 19.22
N THR A 380 -6.82 3.61 19.03
CA THR A 380 -6.91 2.84 17.78
C THR A 380 -8.27 2.18 17.58
N VAL A 381 -8.93 1.71 18.65
CA VAL A 381 -10.31 1.21 18.57
C VAL A 381 -11.27 2.33 18.16
N GLY A 382 -11.14 3.52 18.74
CA GLY A 382 -11.92 4.70 18.34
C GLY A 382 -11.70 5.08 16.87
N LEU A 383 -10.46 5.02 16.40
CA LEU A 383 -10.14 5.22 14.99
C LEU A 383 -10.83 4.21 14.07
N LEU A 384 -10.75 2.92 14.41
CA LEU A 384 -11.39 1.86 13.65
C LEU A 384 -12.92 2.01 13.67
N GLU A 385 -13.50 2.35 14.81
CA GLU A 385 -14.93 2.61 14.95
C GLU A 385 -15.40 3.76 14.06
N PHE A 386 -14.66 4.86 14.04
CA PHE A 386 -15.01 6.04 13.24
C PHE A 386 -14.96 5.76 11.73
N HIS A 387 -14.00 4.97 11.24
CA HIS A 387 -13.80 4.77 9.80
C HIS A 387 -14.32 3.44 9.25
N SER A 388 -14.63 2.47 10.11
CA SER A 388 -15.10 1.15 9.65
C SER A 388 -16.44 1.25 8.92
N GLN A 389 -16.58 0.44 7.87
CA GLN A 389 -17.82 0.26 7.14
C GLN A 389 -18.34 -1.16 7.43
N PRO A 390 -19.66 -1.39 7.40
CA PRO A 390 -20.21 -2.73 7.56
C PRO A 390 -19.57 -3.72 6.58
N GLY A 391 -19.02 -4.81 7.12
CA GLY A 391 -18.35 -5.85 6.33
C GLY A 391 -16.95 -5.52 5.82
N SER A 392 -16.35 -4.40 6.23
CA SER A 392 -14.94 -4.10 5.91
C SER A 392 -13.97 -4.84 6.86
N ALA A 393 -12.73 -5.04 6.41
CA ALA A 393 -11.70 -5.70 7.23
C ALA A 393 -11.42 -4.97 8.55
N MET A 394 -11.57 -3.64 8.58
CA MET A 394 -11.39 -2.80 9.78
C MET A 394 -12.37 -3.17 10.90
N MET A 395 -13.57 -3.64 10.55
CA MET A 395 -14.54 -4.12 11.55
C MET A 395 -14.06 -5.42 12.22
N GLY A 396 -13.39 -6.28 11.45
CA GLY A 396 -12.69 -7.46 11.98
C GLY A 396 -11.58 -7.06 12.93
N ASP A 397 -10.70 -6.14 12.52
CA ASP A 397 -9.61 -5.63 13.36
C ASP A 397 -10.12 -5.02 14.67
N LYS A 398 -11.21 -4.23 14.61
CA LYS A 398 -11.85 -3.66 15.81
C LYS A 398 -12.28 -4.75 16.79
N THR A 399 -12.93 -5.79 16.28
CA THR A 399 -13.44 -6.90 17.11
C THR A 399 -12.28 -7.63 17.79
N VAL A 400 -11.24 -7.98 17.02
CA VAL A 400 -10.04 -8.65 17.56
C VAL A 400 -9.35 -7.80 18.62
N LEU A 401 -9.18 -6.49 18.39
CA LEU A 401 -8.56 -5.60 19.36
C LEU A 401 -9.38 -5.45 20.65
N LEU A 402 -10.72 -5.42 20.56
CA LEU A 402 -11.59 -5.39 21.72
C LEU A 402 -11.46 -6.67 22.57
N ASP A 403 -11.47 -7.84 21.92
CA ASP A 403 -11.31 -9.12 22.61
C ASP A 403 -9.94 -9.19 23.33
N VAL A 404 -8.87 -8.76 22.65
CA VAL A 404 -7.53 -8.72 23.22
C VAL A 404 -7.44 -7.72 24.37
N TYR A 405 -8.06 -6.55 24.22
CA TYR A 405 -8.12 -5.54 25.28
C TYR A 405 -8.78 -6.09 26.55
N GLN A 406 -9.94 -6.75 26.41
CA GLN A 406 -10.66 -7.36 27.54
C GLN A 406 -9.84 -8.48 28.20
N ALA A 407 -9.11 -9.27 27.41
CA ALA A 407 -8.25 -10.33 27.94
C ALA A 407 -7.03 -9.78 28.73
N LEU A 408 -6.51 -8.61 28.35
CA LEU A 408 -5.37 -7.97 29.03
C LEU A 408 -5.78 -7.15 30.25
N PHE A 409 -6.94 -6.51 30.19
CA PHE A 409 -7.44 -5.58 31.19
C PHE A 409 -8.85 -5.97 31.61
N PRO A 410 -9.02 -7.14 32.29
CA PRO A 410 -10.32 -7.53 32.80
C PRO A 410 -10.83 -6.44 33.74
N ILE A 411 -12.09 -6.06 33.57
CA ILE A 411 -12.76 -5.10 34.42
C ILE A 411 -12.76 -5.69 35.82
N SER A 412 -11.97 -5.10 36.72
CA SER A 412 -12.14 -5.32 38.16
C SER A 412 -13.54 -4.82 38.51
N ASP A 413 -14.31 -5.55 39.34
CA ASP A 413 -15.71 -5.27 39.76
C ASP A 413 -15.97 -3.86 40.36
N LYS A 414 -14.97 -2.96 40.32
CA LYS A 414 -15.03 -1.57 40.79
C LYS A 414 -14.98 -0.51 39.68
N GLU A 415 -14.81 -0.86 38.41
CA GLU A 415 -14.92 0.09 37.30
C GLU A 415 -16.18 -0.20 36.48
N SER A 416 -17.11 0.74 36.44
CA SER A 416 -18.41 0.57 35.77
C SER A 416 -18.27 0.36 34.25
N PRO A 417 -19.24 -0.32 33.61
CA PRO A 417 -19.23 -0.64 32.17
C PRO A 417 -19.31 0.60 31.25
N GLU A 418 -19.50 1.80 31.80
CA GLU A 418 -19.67 3.05 31.05
C GLU A 418 -18.35 3.59 30.45
N SER A 419 -17.21 2.98 30.76
CA SER A 419 -15.90 3.43 30.25
C SER A 419 -15.54 2.92 28.83
N LEU A 420 -16.44 2.13 28.21
CA LEU A 420 -16.35 1.62 26.83
C LEU A 420 -17.39 2.25 25.88
N SER A 421 -18.35 3.04 26.38
CA SER A 421 -19.16 3.93 25.55
C SER A 421 -18.43 5.27 25.44
N ILE A 422 -17.63 5.46 24.39
CA ILE A 422 -16.92 6.71 24.14
C ILE A 422 -17.69 7.56 23.11
N VAL A 423 -17.77 8.84 23.46
CA VAL A 423 -18.16 10.05 22.69
C VAL A 423 -17.62 10.11 21.27
#